data_AF-A0A939WQS5-F1
#
_entry.id   AF-A0A939WQS5-F1
#
_cell.length_a   1.000
_cell.length_b   1.000
_cell.length_c   1.000
_cell.angle_alpha   90.00
_cell.angle_beta   90.00
_cell.angle_gamma   90.00
#
_symmetry.space_group_name_H-M   'P 1'
#
loop_
_entity.id
_entity.type
_entity.pdbx_description
1 polymer ?
#
loop_
_entity_poly.entity_id
_entity_poly.type
_entity_poly.pdbx_seq_one_letter_code
_entity_poly.pdbx_strand_id
1 'polypeptide(L)'
;MNKIQVTDRKTLDELYDESAFTIEGLSADDENLGKLAEWVKHLTEFKREDFYIIEGKTMNREYNLTGTNAYPETDCTLVCIKLSDLEKPLALTIPRFQIGGRWFDDIVNNNSRRESEKSGTEC
;
A
#
# COMPACT_ATOMS: atom_id res chain seq x y z
N MET A 1 -16.65 4.68 -5.44
CA MET A 1 -15.19 4.82 -5.38
C MET A 1 -14.78 6.23 -5.01
N ASN A 2 -14.02 6.40 -3.92
CA ASN A 2 -13.41 7.65 -3.52
C ASN A 2 -11.88 7.51 -3.52
N LYS A 3 -11.15 8.56 -3.92
CA LYS A 3 -9.68 8.56 -3.99
C LYS A 3 -9.13 9.54 -2.97
N ILE A 4 -8.27 9.06 -2.09
CA ILE A 4 -7.67 9.84 -1.01
C ILE A 4 -6.17 9.94 -1.29
N GLN A 5 -5.69 11.13 -1.60
CA GLN A 5 -4.26 11.37 -1.81
C GLN A 5 -3.55 11.44 -0.46
N VAL A 6 -2.59 10.56 -0.25
CA VAL A 6 -1.81 10.47 0.98
C VAL A 6 -0.52 11.23 0.82
N THR A 7 -0.37 12.31 1.59
CA THR A 7 0.79 13.20 1.49
C THR A 7 1.50 13.40 2.82
N ASP A 8 1.01 12.81 3.92
CA ASP A 8 1.48 13.04 5.28
C ASP A 8 1.73 11.74 6.05
N ARG A 9 2.61 11.84 7.06
CA ARG A 9 3.00 10.73 7.93
C ARG A 9 1.83 10.12 8.69
N LYS A 10 0.91 10.95 9.20
CA LYS A 10 -0.18 10.50 10.07
C LYS A 10 -1.07 9.51 9.32
N THR A 11 -1.44 9.83 8.08
CA THR A 11 -2.26 8.92 7.25
C THR A 11 -1.51 7.61 6.93
N LEU A 12 -0.19 7.65 6.75
CA LEU A 12 0.62 6.44 6.57
C LEU A 12 0.68 5.58 7.84
N ASP A 13 0.78 6.20 9.02
CA ASP A 13 0.73 5.49 10.29
C ASP A 13 -0.63 4.82 10.51
N GLU A 14 -1.74 5.47 10.13
CA GLU A 14 -3.06 4.83 10.16
C GLU A 14 -3.14 3.60 9.24
N LEU A 15 -2.58 3.68 8.02
CA LEU A 15 -2.52 2.55 7.09
C LEU A 15 -1.62 1.41 7.60
N TYR A 16 -0.60 1.74 8.40
CA TYR A 16 0.28 0.77 9.03
C TYR A 16 -0.42 0.08 10.21
N ASP A 17 -1.02 0.85 11.12
CA ASP A 17 -1.63 0.35 12.36
C ASP A 17 -2.89 -0.48 12.09
N GLU A 18 -3.75 -0.06 11.15
CA GLU A 18 -4.94 -0.83 10.77
C GLU A 18 -4.64 -1.93 9.76
N SER A 19 -3.42 -1.94 9.21
CA SER A 19 -3.03 -2.64 7.99
C SER A 19 -3.93 -2.28 6.79
N ALA A 20 -3.34 -2.36 5.61
CA ALA A 20 -4.06 -2.11 4.37
C ALA A 20 -3.63 -3.10 3.31
N PHE A 21 -4.58 -3.53 2.49
CA PHE A 21 -4.29 -4.23 1.26
C PHE A 21 -3.67 -3.24 0.27
N THR A 22 -2.44 -3.50 -0.17
CA THR A 22 -1.65 -2.58 -0.99
C THR A 22 -1.16 -3.25 -2.27
N ILE A 23 -1.26 -2.54 -3.39
CA ILE A 23 -0.62 -2.87 -4.66
C ILE A 23 0.38 -1.76 -5.00
N GLU A 24 1.64 -2.14 -5.19
CA GLU A 24 2.72 -1.25 -5.64
C GLU A 24 2.75 -1.23 -7.18
N GLY A 25 2.85 -0.05 -7.79
CA GLY A 25 2.99 0.12 -9.26
C GLY A 25 1.68 0.11 -10.06
N LEU A 26 0.52 0.14 -9.41
CA LEU A 26 -0.77 0.28 -10.08
C LEU A 26 -1.08 1.77 -10.34
N SER A 27 -1.39 2.15 -11.58
CA SER A 27 -1.83 3.51 -11.85
C SER A 27 -3.22 3.77 -11.25
N ALA A 28 -3.37 4.92 -10.58
CA ALA A 28 -4.59 5.28 -9.85
C ALA A 28 -5.68 5.92 -10.74
N ASP A 29 -5.73 5.57 -12.02
CA ASP A 29 -6.80 5.97 -12.94
C ASP A 29 -8.11 5.19 -12.64
N ASP A 30 -9.24 5.70 -13.13
CA ASP A 30 -10.56 5.10 -12.82
C ASP A 30 -10.72 3.69 -13.38
N GLU A 31 -10.08 3.37 -14.50
CA GLU A 31 -10.17 2.05 -15.13
C GLU A 31 -9.50 0.99 -14.25
N ASN A 32 -8.26 1.26 -13.82
CA ASN A 32 -7.48 0.33 -13.00
C ASN A 32 -8.05 0.19 -11.59
N LEU A 33 -8.46 1.29 -10.97
CA LEU A 33 -9.13 1.23 -9.67
C LEU A 33 -10.49 0.54 -9.73
N GLY A 34 -11.24 0.73 -10.82
CA GLY A 34 -12.48 -0.01 -11.07
C GLY A 34 -12.26 -1.51 -11.18
N LYS A 35 -11.26 -1.94 -11.96
CA LYS A 35 -10.89 -3.38 -12.05
C LYS A 35 -10.47 -3.95 -10.70
N LEU A 36 -9.71 -3.18 -9.92
CA LEU A 36 -9.31 -3.59 -8.58
C LEU A 36 -10.52 -3.71 -7.64
N ALA A 37 -11.44 -2.74 -7.67
CA ALA A 37 -12.67 -2.77 -6.89
C ALA A 37 -13.53 -4.00 -7.23
N GLU A 38 -13.70 -4.32 -8.51
CA GLU A 38 -14.44 -5.50 -8.95
C GLU A 38 -13.77 -6.79 -8.49
N TRP A 39 -12.44 -6.88 -8.60
CA TRP A 39 -11.69 -8.02 -8.09
C TRP A 39 -11.87 -8.20 -6.57
N VAL A 40 -11.82 -7.12 -5.79
CA VAL A 40 -12.09 -7.18 -4.34
C VAL A 40 -13.53 -7.60 -4.07
N LYS A 41 -14.52 -7.08 -4.81
CA LYS A 41 -15.95 -7.42 -4.69
C LYS A 41 -16.25 -8.90 -4.94
N HIS A 42 -15.43 -9.58 -5.73
CA HIS A 42 -15.55 -11.02 -5.93
C HIS A 42 -15.13 -11.84 -4.68
N LEU A 43 -14.40 -11.23 -3.74
CA LEU A 43 -13.89 -11.86 -2.53
C LEU A 43 -14.63 -11.38 -1.27
N THR A 44 -14.94 -10.09 -1.20
CA THR A 44 -15.59 -9.46 -0.05
C THR A 44 -16.26 -8.14 -0.44
N GLU A 45 -17.19 -7.66 0.39
CA GLU A 45 -17.87 -6.39 0.17
C GLU A 45 -17.11 -5.22 0.83
N PHE A 46 -17.25 -4.03 0.26
CA PHE A 46 -16.76 -2.78 0.84
C PHE A 46 -17.77 -2.22 1.85
N LYS A 47 -17.32 -1.92 3.06
CA LYS A 47 -18.00 -0.99 3.98
C LYS A 47 -17.90 0.45 3.48
N ARG A 48 -16.71 0.80 2.99
CA ARG A 48 -16.38 2.07 2.34
C ARG A 48 -15.47 1.79 1.16
N GLU A 49 -15.78 2.36 0.00
CA GLU A 49 -15.00 2.13 -1.21
C GLU A 49 -13.95 3.24 -1.40
N ASP A 50 -13.07 3.37 -0.39
CA ASP A 50 -11.98 4.35 -0.31
C ASP A 50 -10.65 3.73 -0.79
N PHE A 51 -9.98 4.43 -1.71
CA PHE A 51 -8.65 4.08 -2.22
C PHE A 51 -7.64 5.14 -1.82
N TYR A 52 -6.66 4.74 -1.02
CA TYR A 52 -5.58 5.61 -0.55
C TYR A 52 -4.42 5.53 -1.53
N ILE A 53 -4.10 6.66 -2.15
CA ILE A 53 -3.11 6.77 -3.22
C ILE A 53 -1.86 7.42 -2.65
N ILE A 54 -0.76 6.68 -2.64
CA ILE A 54 0.52 7.12 -2.10
C ILE A 54 1.53 7.18 -3.23
N GLU A 55 2.16 8.33 -3.44
CA GLU A 55 3.29 8.42 -4.36
C GLU A 55 4.55 7.82 -3.73
N GLY A 56 5.38 7.16 -4.53
CA GLY A 56 6.66 6.60 -4.09
C GLY A 56 7.55 7.64 -3.39
N LYS A 57 7.56 8.89 -3.87
CA LYS A 57 8.30 9.99 -3.23
C LYS A 57 7.80 10.32 -1.82
N THR A 58 6.50 10.14 -1.55
CA THR A 58 5.94 10.29 -0.20
C THR A 58 6.47 9.17 0.70
N MET A 59 6.53 7.93 0.23
CA MET A 59 7.15 6.83 0.98
C MET A 59 8.64 7.10 1.24
N ASN A 60 9.38 7.56 0.23
CA ASN A 60 10.80 7.89 0.37
C ASN A 60 11.03 8.95 1.44
N ARG A 61 10.26 10.05 1.40
CA ARG A 61 10.38 11.16 2.34
C ARG A 61 10.00 10.76 3.76
N GLU A 62 8.85 10.12 3.94
CA GLU A 62 8.31 9.85 5.29
C GLU A 62 8.98 8.66 5.98
N TYR A 63 9.64 7.76 5.23
CA TYR A 63 10.37 6.61 5.77
C TYR A 63 11.89 6.70 5.57
N ASN A 64 12.41 7.82 5.08
CA ASN A 64 13.83 8.05 4.79
C ASN A 64 14.46 6.96 3.89
N LEU A 65 13.73 6.52 2.86
CA LEU A 65 14.21 5.49 1.95
C LEU A 65 15.21 6.08 0.95
N THR A 66 16.30 5.36 0.70
CA THR A 66 17.42 5.86 -0.12
C THR A 66 17.92 4.81 -1.12
N GLY A 67 18.77 5.22 -2.07
CA GLY A 67 19.48 4.31 -2.96
C GLY A 67 18.57 3.29 -3.66
N THR A 68 18.94 2.00 -3.59
CA THR A 68 18.19 0.90 -4.24
C THR A 68 16.87 0.51 -3.55
N ASN A 69 16.57 1.09 -2.39
CA ASN A 69 15.34 0.83 -1.64
C ASN A 69 14.35 2.01 -1.72
N ALA A 70 14.80 3.15 -2.25
CA ALA A 70 13.91 4.24 -2.59
C ALA A 70 13.04 3.85 -3.79
N TYR A 71 11.77 4.24 -3.73
CA TYR A 71 10.86 4.17 -4.85
C TYR A 71 11.31 5.13 -5.97
N PRO A 72 11.08 4.77 -7.24
CA PRO A 72 11.32 5.70 -8.35
C PRO A 72 10.53 7.01 -8.17
N GLU A 73 11.18 8.14 -8.47
CA GLU A 73 10.58 9.48 -8.35
C GLU A 73 9.44 9.71 -9.35
N THR A 74 9.41 8.93 -10.44
CA THR A 74 8.37 8.99 -11.48
C THR A 74 7.53 7.72 -11.45
N ASP A 75 6.22 7.88 -11.57
CA ASP A 75 5.24 6.83 -11.92
C ASP A 75 5.15 5.63 -10.96
N CYS A 76 5.71 5.73 -9.74
CA CYS A 76 5.48 4.75 -8.68
C CYS A 76 4.32 5.19 -7.78
N THR A 77 3.22 4.46 -7.84
CA THR A 77 2.04 4.66 -6.99
C THR A 77 1.76 3.41 -6.18
N LEU A 78 1.48 3.57 -4.89
CA LEU A 78 0.93 2.53 -4.05
C LEU A 78 -0.56 2.83 -3.87
N VAL A 79 -1.39 1.85 -4.20
CA VAL A 79 -2.84 1.92 -4.01
C VAL A 79 -3.20 1.05 -2.82
N CYS A 80 -3.80 1.64 -1.80
CA CYS A 80 -4.14 0.95 -0.56
C CYS A 80 -5.66 0.97 -0.31
N ILE A 81 -6.19 -0.12 0.26
CA ILE A 81 -7.54 -0.23 0.81
C ILE A 81 -7.39 -0.65 2.28
N LYS A 82 -7.91 0.13 3.23
CA LYS A 82 -7.84 -0.24 4.65
C LYS A 82 -8.60 -1.55 4.87
N LEU A 83 -8.06 -2.45 5.70
CA LEU A 83 -8.78 -3.68 6.03
C LEU A 83 -10.09 -3.42 6.76
N SER A 84 -10.16 -2.32 7.52
CA SER A 84 -11.37 -1.84 8.20
C SER A 84 -12.48 -1.37 7.24
N ASP A 85 -12.14 -1.07 5.99
CA ASP A 85 -13.08 -0.68 4.93
C ASP A 85 -13.73 -1.90 4.25
N LEU A 86 -13.38 -3.13 4.66
CA LEU A 86 -13.91 -4.38 4.10
C LEU A 86 -14.78 -5.14 5.11
N GLU A 87 -15.79 -5.86 4.63
CA GLU A 87 -16.63 -6.71 5.47
C GLU A 87 -15.87 -7.95 6.00
N LYS A 88 -15.11 -8.62 5.12
CA LYS A 88 -14.33 -9.82 5.45
C LYS A 88 -12.89 -9.66 4.95
N PRO A 89 -12.05 -8.84 5.61
CA PRO A 89 -10.69 -8.55 5.14
C PRO A 89 -9.82 -9.81 4.98
N LEU A 90 -10.03 -10.84 5.81
CA LEU A 90 -9.31 -12.12 5.71
C LEU A 90 -9.59 -12.90 4.42
N ALA A 91 -10.61 -12.53 3.65
CA ALA A 91 -10.85 -13.09 2.32
C ALA A 91 -9.71 -12.76 1.33
N LEU A 92 -8.93 -11.70 1.59
CA LEU A 92 -7.81 -11.29 0.74
C LEU A 92 -6.50 -12.00 1.10
N THR A 93 -6.40 -12.70 2.24
CA THR A 93 -5.12 -13.24 2.76
C THR A 93 -4.30 -14.04 1.75
N ILE A 94 -4.95 -14.94 1.01
CA ILE A 94 -4.30 -15.74 -0.03
C ILE A 94 -4.46 -15.09 -1.42
N PRO A 95 -5.67 -14.63 -1.83
CA PRO A 95 -5.86 -14.09 -3.18
C PRO A 95 -4.98 -12.88 -3.51
N ARG A 96 -4.62 -12.05 -2.53
CA ARG A 96 -3.77 -10.87 -2.77
C ARG A 96 -2.47 -11.20 -3.49
N PHE A 97 -1.89 -12.38 -3.22
CA PHE A 97 -0.64 -12.80 -3.85
C PHE A 97 -0.76 -13.02 -5.36
N GLN A 98 -1.96 -13.34 -5.86
CA GLN A 98 -2.21 -13.57 -7.30
C GLN A 98 -2.03 -12.30 -8.14
N ILE A 99 -2.19 -11.13 -7.52
CA ILE A 99 -2.07 -9.82 -8.17
C ILE A 99 -0.91 -9.00 -7.59
N GLY A 100 0.05 -9.66 -6.94
CA GLY A 100 1.24 -9.02 -6.38
C GLY A 100 0.97 -8.13 -5.16
N GLY A 101 -0.20 -8.23 -4.54
CA GLY A 101 -0.60 -7.41 -3.42
C GLY A 101 -0.04 -7.89 -2.08
N ARG A 102 0.23 -6.93 -1.20
CA ARG A 102 0.88 -7.10 0.11
C ARG A 102 0.09 -6.35 1.18
N TRP A 103 0.43 -6.61 2.44
CA TRP A 103 -0.02 -5.75 3.52
C TRP A 103 0.88 -4.52 3.63
N PHE A 104 0.31 -3.36 3.95
CA PHE A 104 1.06 -2.11 4.00
C PHE A 104 2.14 -2.15 5.09
N ASP A 105 1.85 -2.72 6.25
CA ASP A 105 2.81 -2.92 7.33
C ASP A 105 3.95 -3.86 6.92
N ASP A 106 3.68 -4.92 6.15
CA ASP A 106 4.72 -5.78 5.54
C ASP A 106 5.62 -4.99 4.58
N ILE A 107 5.08 -4.02 3.83
CA ILE A 107 5.86 -3.15 2.95
C ILE A 107 6.78 -2.27 3.79
N VAL A 108 6.22 -1.55 4.76
CA VAL A 108 6.95 -0.63 5.64
C VAL A 108 8.05 -1.34 6.42
N ASN A 109 7.74 -2.48 7.05
CA ASN A 109 8.69 -3.25 7.85
C ASN A 109 9.85 -3.77 6.98
N ASN A 110 9.56 -4.26 5.77
CA ASN A 110 10.60 -4.70 4.85
C ASN A 110 11.47 -3.54 4.35
N ASN A 111 10.88 -2.38 4.06
CA ASN A 111 11.64 -1.20 3.66
C ASN A 111 12.57 -0.74 4.79
N SER A 112 12.07 -0.69 6.04
CA SER A 112 12.87 -0.33 7.22
C SER A 112 14.01 -1.31 7.46
N ARG A 113 13.75 -2.62 7.34
CA ARG A 113 14.78 -3.66 7.48
C ARG A 113 15.88 -3.49 6.42
N ARG A 114 15.50 -3.30 5.16
CA ARG A 114 16.45 -3.09 4.06
C ARG A 114 17.28 -1.83 4.23
N GLU A 115 16.71 -0.73 4.74
CA GLU A 115 17.51 0.46 5.09
C GLU A 115 18.53 0.14 6.18
N SER A 116 18.11 -0.57 7.23
CA SER A 116 18.98 -0.93 8.36
C SER A 116 20.15 -1.83 7.91
N GLU A 117 19.88 -2.78 7.00
CA GLU A 117 20.88 -3.69 6.42
C GLU A 117 21.95 -2.95 5.60
N LYS A 118 21.62 -1.82 4.95
CA LYS A 118 22.61 -1.00 4.23
C LYS A 118 23.62 -0.36 5.17
N SER A 119 23.19 0.02 6.38
CA SER A 119 24.05 0.66 7.37
C SER A 119 25.03 -0.30 8.08
N GLY A 120 24.99 -1.60 7.77
CA GLY A 120 25.96 -2.56 8.30
C GLY A 120 25.92 -2.71 9.82
N THR A 121 24.81 -2.39 10.46
CA THR A 121 24.61 -2.77 11.87
C THR A 121 24.15 -4.21 11.92
N GLU A 122 25.11 -5.13 11.76
CA GLU A 122 24.98 -6.45 12.36
C GLU A 122 24.81 -6.22 13.88
N CYS A 123 23.73 -6.76 14.46
CA CYS A 123 23.54 -6.79 15.91
C CYS A 123 24.71 -7.46 16.63
#